data_AF-A0A357FSU2-F1
#
_entry.id   AF-A0A357FSU2-F1
#
_cell.length_a   1.000
_cell.length_b   1.000
_cell.length_c   1.000
_cell.angle_alpha   90.00
_cell.angle_beta   90.00
_cell.angle_gamma   90.00
#
_symmetry.space_group_name_H-M   'P 1'
#
loop_
_entity.id
_entity.type
_entity.pdbx_description
1 polymer ?
#
loop_
_entity_poly.entity_id
_entity_poly.type
_entity_poly.pdbx_seq_one_letter_code
_entity_poly.pdbx_strand_id
1 'polypeptide(L)'
;SIATIPVTAITDANVEGDETLTLTLSPSVNYGINSASADITIKDLLFDAFRFEKFGTESLNTADDADFDFDGVPNLIEYAFGLDPTNQETPPFSLDVQASEGTSLVLTYDEDTTLDDIDYIVETSPSLSPASWTSVGVTINSGTITNGLETKTATIEMSDQARFIRIRINRTAP
;
A
#
# COMPACT_ATOMS: atom_id res chain seq x y z
N SER A 1 -28.87 -29.97 -11.56
CA SER A 1 -27.40 -30.07 -11.50
C SER A 1 -26.82 -28.68 -11.46
N ILE A 2 -25.66 -28.50 -10.84
CA ILE A 2 -24.92 -27.24 -10.82
C ILE A 2 -23.75 -27.40 -11.79
N ALA A 3 -23.57 -26.44 -12.69
CA ALA A 3 -22.36 -26.31 -13.51
C ALA A 3 -21.59 -25.08 -13.01
N THR A 4 -20.31 -25.27 -12.69
CA THR A 4 -19.45 -24.19 -12.21
C THR A 4 -18.44 -23.85 -13.30
N ILE A 5 -18.31 -22.56 -13.60
CA ILE A 5 -17.29 -22.04 -14.51
C ILE A 5 -16.29 -21.29 -13.63
N PRO A 6 -15.10 -21.86 -13.34
CA PRO A 6 -14.08 -21.16 -12.59
C PRO A 6 -13.51 -20.03 -13.45
N VAL A 7 -13.37 -18.85 -12.85
CA VAL A 7 -12.69 -17.70 -13.45
C VAL A 7 -11.65 -17.19 -12.45
N THR A 8 -10.47 -16.87 -12.95
CA THR A 8 -9.37 -16.30 -12.17
C THR A 8 -9.03 -14.97 -12.79
N ALA A 9 -9.22 -13.88 -12.04
CA ALA A 9 -8.69 -12.58 -12.43
C ALA A 9 -7.16 -12.64 -12.41
N ILE A 10 -6.52 -11.98 -13.37
CA ILE A 10 -5.07 -11.87 -13.46
C ILE A 10 -4.77 -10.39 -13.25
N THR A 11 -3.87 -10.09 -12.32
CA THR A 11 -3.33 -8.74 -12.18
C THR A 11 -2.24 -8.53 -13.21
N ASP A 12 -2.23 -7.36 -13.83
CA ASP A 12 -1.06 -6.83 -14.51
C ASP A 12 -0.70 -5.44 -13.94
N ALA A 13 0.35 -4.83 -14.48
CA ALA A 13 0.84 -3.54 -13.99
C ALA A 13 0.21 -2.34 -14.70
N ASN A 14 -0.69 -2.58 -15.66
CA ASN A 14 -1.33 -1.52 -16.41
C ASN A 14 -2.42 -0.89 -15.56
N VAL A 15 -2.63 0.39 -15.81
CA VAL A 15 -3.68 1.15 -15.15
C VAL A 15 -4.87 1.18 -16.09
N GLU A 16 -5.86 0.33 -15.84
CA GLU A 16 -6.98 0.10 -16.76
C GLU A 16 -8.36 0.37 -16.12
N GLY A 17 -8.41 0.54 -14.79
CA GLY A 17 -9.64 0.77 -14.02
C GLY A 17 -10.47 -0.51 -13.81
N ASP A 18 -11.68 -0.36 -13.27
CA ASP A 18 -12.57 -1.50 -13.02
C ASP A 18 -12.93 -2.24 -14.33
N GLU A 19 -12.75 -3.56 -14.32
CA GLU A 19 -13.11 -4.42 -15.43
C GLU A 19 -14.44 -5.13 -15.16
N THR A 20 -15.14 -5.54 -16.23
CA THR A 20 -16.40 -6.27 -16.11
C THR A 20 -16.34 -7.59 -16.87
N LEU A 21 -16.55 -8.68 -16.13
CA LEU A 21 -16.84 -9.99 -16.70
C LEU A 21 -18.35 -10.17 -16.81
N THR A 22 -18.87 -10.24 -18.03
CA THR A 22 -20.27 -10.56 -18.29
C THR A 22 -20.43 -12.02 -18.72
N LEU A 23 -21.15 -12.81 -17.93
CA LEU A 23 -21.59 -14.15 -18.33
C LEU A 23 -22.99 -14.09 -18.92
N THR A 24 -23.13 -14.47 -20.19
CA THR A 24 -24.44 -14.51 -20.86
C THR A 24 -24.85 -15.93 -21.20
N LEU A 25 -26.10 -16.28 -20.86
CA LEU A 25 -26.77 -17.49 -21.33
C LEU A 25 -27.74 -17.15 -22.45
N SER A 26 -27.39 -17.60 -23.66
CA SER A 26 -28.22 -17.45 -24.86
C SER A 26 -29.41 -18.41 -24.85
N PRO A 27 -30.52 -18.06 -25.52
CA PRO A 27 -31.67 -18.95 -25.63
C PRO A 27 -31.33 -20.23 -26.39
N SER A 28 -31.99 -21.34 -26.05
CA SER A 28 -31.87 -22.60 -26.76
C SER A 28 -33.20 -23.36 -26.77
N VAL A 29 -33.44 -24.15 -27.81
CA VAL A 29 -34.59 -25.08 -27.86
C VAL A 29 -34.52 -26.17 -26.78
N ASN A 30 -33.34 -26.38 -26.20
CA ASN A 30 -33.09 -27.42 -25.19
C ASN A 30 -33.32 -26.94 -23.74
N TYR A 31 -33.53 -25.64 -23.50
CA TYR A 31 -33.80 -25.08 -22.17
C TYR A 31 -34.56 -23.74 -22.24
N GLY A 32 -35.56 -23.53 -21.36
CA GLY A 32 -36.51 -22.42 -21.46
C GLY A 32 -36.05 -21.10 -20.83
N ILE A 33 -35.05 -20.44 -21.42
CA ILE A 33 -34.68 -19.05 -21.07
C ILE A 33 -34.67 -18.17 -22.32
N ASN A 34 -34.99 -16.88 -22.18
CA ASN A 34 -34.87 -15.92 -23.27
C ASN A 34 -33.42 -15.44 -23.39
N SER A 35 -32.93 -14.68 -22.42
CA SER A 35 -31.52 -14.34 -22.25
C SER A 35 -31.33 -14.00 -20.79
N ALA A 36 -30.24 -14.46 -20.19
CA ALA A 36 -29.87 -14.09 -18.83
C ALA A 36 -28.41 -13.66 -18.82
N SER A 37 -28.09 -12.56 -18.16
CA SER A 37 -26.72 -12.13 -17.92
C SER A 37 -26.47 -11.94 -16.43
N ALA A 38 -25.23 -12.14 -16.03
CA ALA A 38 -24.71 -11.74 -14.74
C ALA A 38 -23.36 -11.08 -14.96
N ASP A 39 -23.16 -9.96 -14.29
CA ASP A 39 -21.92 -9.20 -14.34
C ASP A 39 -21.14 -9.40 -13.03
N ILE A 40 -19.83 -9.56 -13.16
CA ILE A 40 -18.88 -9.53 -12.06
C ILE A 40 -17.94 -8.38 -12.35
N THR A 41 -17.88 -7.41 -11.44
CA THR A 41 -16.88 -6.34 -11.49
C THR A 41 -15.60 -6.83 -10.84
N ILE A 42 -14.50 -6.70 -11.57
CA ILE A 42 -13.14 -6.90 -11.05
C ILE A 42 -12.64 -5.50 -10.70
N LYS A 43 -12.44 -5.27 -9.40
CA LYS A 43 -11.96 -3.99 -8.89
C LYS A 43 -10.47 -3.86 -9.15
N ASP A 44 -10.06 -2.68 -9.60
CA ASP A 44 -8.65 -2.32 -9.64
C ASP A 44 -8.10 -2.18 -8.21
N LEU A 45 -6.78 -2.29 -8.05
CA LEU A 45 -6.14 -2.02 -6.76
C LEU A 45 -6.16 -0.51 -6.51
N LEU A 46 -6.28 -0.10 -5.24
CA LEU A 46 -6.41 1.32 -4.89
C LEU A 46 -5.17 2.10 -5.35
N PHE A 47 -3.98 1.51 -5.27
CA PHE A 47 -2.77 2.12 -5.83
C PHE A 47 -2.83 2.33 -7.35
N ASP A 48 -3.45 1.44 -8.11
CA ASP A 48 -3.53 1.56 -9.57
C ASP A 48 -4.50 2.69 -9.96
N ALA A 49 -5.62 2.81 -9.24
CA ALA A 49 -6.51 3.97 -9.35
C ALA A 49 -5.79 5.30 -9.01
N PHE A 50 -4.96 5.31 -7.97
CA PHE A 50 -4.12 6.46 -7.62
C PHE A 50 -3.15 6.80 -8.76
N ARG A 51 -2.46 5.82 -9.33
CA ARG A 51 -1.56 6.04 -10.47
C ARG A 51 -2.31 6.63 -11.67
N PHE A 52 -3.52 6.15 -11.95
CA PHE A 52 -4.36 6.73 -13.01
C PHE A 52 -4.68 8.20 -12.74
N GLU A 53 -5.10 8.50 -11.52
CA GLU A 53 -5.48 9.85 -11.12
C GLU A 53 -4.31 10.82 -11.22
N LYS A 54 -3.14 10.40 -10.74
CA LYS A 54 -1.94 11.24 -10.64
C LYS A 54 -1.19 11.39 -11.96
N PHE A 55 -1.07 10.31 -12.72
CA PHE A 55 -0.21 10.26 -13.91
C PHE A 55 -0.98 10.22 -15.23
N GLY A 56 -2.29 9.97 -15.21
CA GLY A 56 -3.11 9.88 -16.41
C GLY A 56 -2.63 8.78 -17.36
N THR A 57 -2.21 9.17 -18.57
CA THR A 57 -1.71 8.23 -19.58
C THR A 57 -0.18 8.08 -19.59
N GLU A 58 0.53 8.71 -18.65
CA GLU A 58 1.98 8.56 -18.53
C GLU A 58 2.34 7.13 -18.13
N SER A 59 3.44 6.62 -18.71
CA SER A 59 3.91 5.24 -18.48
C SER A 59 5.36 5.16 -18.02
N LEU A 60 6.05 6.30 -17.97
CA LEU A 60 7.42 6.39 -17.51
C LEU A 60 7.43 6.94 -16.09
N ASN A 61 8.28 6.34 -15.24
CA ASN A 61 8.48 6.80 -13.87
C ASN A 61 7.24 6.70 -12.96
N THR A 62 6.28 5.83 -13.31
CA THR A 62 5.01 5.62 -12.56
C THR A 62 4.97 4.29 -11.79
N ALA A 63 6.09 3.57 -11.71
CA ALA A 63 6.18 2.31 -10.96
C ALA A 63 6.22 2.55 -9.44
N ASP A 64 6.02 1.50 -8.64
CA ASP A 64 6.02 1.54 -7.17
C ASP A 64 7.30 2.19 -6.59
N ASP A 65 8.47 1.81 -7.12
CA ASP A 65 9.80 2.27 -6.70
C ASP A 65 10.35 3.43 -7.53
N ALA A 66 9.55 3.93 -8.49
CA ALA A 66 9.87 5.13 -9.25
C ALA A 66 9.59 6.39 -8.42
N ASP A 67 10.21 7.49 -8.82
CA ASP A 67 10.19 8.79 -8.13
C ASP A 67 9.86 9.83 -9.20
N PHE A 68 8.55 10.06 -9.39
CA PHE A 68 8.04 10.75 -10.58
C PHE A 68 8.53 12.20 -10.66
N ASP A 69 8.64 12.88 -9.53
CA ASP A 69 8.99 14.30 -9.42
C ASP A 69 10.44 14.57 -8.95
N PHE A 70 11.21 13.50 -8.71
CA PHE A 70 12.63 13.49 -8.38
C PHE A 70 12.96 14.12 -7.03
N ASP A 71 12.11 13.94 -6.02
CA ASP A 71 12.32 14.43 -4.66
C ASP A 71 12.97 13.40 -3.72
N GLY A 72 13.11 12.15 -4.19
CA GLY A 72 13.67 11.03 -3.45
C GLY A 72 12.64 10.19 -2.69
N VAL A 73 11.34 10.48 -2.84
CA VAL A 73 10.22 9.72 -2.27
C VAL A 73 9.58 8.88 -3.38
N PRO A 74 9.60 7.54 -3.28
CA PRO A 74 8.95 6.70 -4.29
C PRO A 74 7.43 6.83 -4.31
N ASN A 75 6.81 6.66 -5.47
CA ASN A 75 5.38 6.79 -5.71
C ASN A 75 4.52 5.93 -4.74
N LEU A 76 4.97 4.72 -4.37
CA LEU A 76 4.25 3.88 -3.42
C LEU A 76 4.28 4.44 -1.98
N ILE A 77 5.37 5.11 -1.60
CA ILE A 77 5.47 5.80 -0.31
C ILE A 77 4.55 7.03 -0.32
N GLU A 78 4.53 7.78 -1.41
CA GLU A 78 3.64 8.93 -1.57
C GLU A 78 2.17 8.54 -1.48
N TYR A 79 1.79 7.46 -2.15
CA TYR A 79 0.46 6.87 -2.02
C TYR A 79 0.11 6.53 -0.57
N ALA A 80 0.98 5.81 0.13
CA ALA A 80 0.77 5.43 1.52
C ALA A 80 0.68 6.64 2.47
N PHE A 81 1.29 7.77 2.13
CA PHE A 81 1.23 8.97 2.96
C PHE A 81 0.26 10.04 2.44
N GLY A 82 -0.55 9.71 1.42
CA GLY A 82 -1.54 10.62 0.83
C GLY A 82 -0.93 11.86 0.18
N LEU A 83 0.30 11.75 -0.34
CA LEU A 83 1.02 12.81 -1.02
C LEU A 83 0.66 12.88 -2.51
N ASP A 84 1.05 13.97 -3.16
CA ASP A 84 0.93 14.16 -4.60
C ASP A 84 2.26 13.87 -5.32
N PRO A 85 2.38 12.74 -6.05
CA PRO A 85 3.63 12.31 -6.66
C PRO A 85 4.07 13.13 -7.87
N THR A 86 3.37 14.23 -8.12
CA THR A 86 3.74 15.20 -9.15
C THR A 86 4.32 16.49 -8.57
N ASN A 87 4.42 16.57 -7.23
CA ASN A 87 4.86 17.74 -6.48
C ASN A 87 5.75 17.33 -5.30
N GLN A 88 6.88 18.02 -5.15
CA GLN A 88 7.86 17.67 -4.11
C GLN A 88 7.29 17.89 -2.72
N GLU A 89 7.04 16.80 -2.00
CA GLU A 89 6.38 16.78 -0.70
C GLU A 89 7.16 15.91 0.29
N THR A 90 7.29 16.38 1.53
CA THR A 90 7.97 15.59 2.57
C THR A 90 6.96 14.71 3.28
N PRO A 91 7.17 13.38 3.35
CA PRO A 91 6.27 12.50 4.08
C PRO A 91 6.16 12.91 5.56
N PRO A 92 4.96 12.83 6.16
CA PRO A 92 4.67 13.39 7.48
C PRO A 92 5.16 12.48 8.62
N PHE A 93 6.41 12.00 8.56
CA PHE A 93 7.03 11.28 9.66
C PHE A 93 7.92 12.19 10.51
N SER A 94 8.04 11.85 11.80
CA SER A 94 8.95 12.51 12.73
C SER A 94 9.85 11.47 13.39
N LEU A 95 11.14 11.79 13.50
CA LEU A 95 12.13 10.96 14.17
C LEU A 95 12.68 11.72 15.37
N ASP A 96 12.56 11.12 16.55
CA ASP A 96 13.02 11.67 17.82
C ASP A 96 13.90 10.68 18.58
N VAL A 97 14.78 11.20 19.44
CA VAL A 97 15.59 10.40 20.37
C VAL A 97 15.18 10.78 21.79
N GLN A 98 14.51 9.86 22.48
CA GLN A 98 14.00 10.07 23.82
C GLN A 98 14.91 9.45 24.86
N ALA A 99 15.40 10.26 25.80
CA ALA A 99 16.20 9.79 26.94
C ALA A 99 15.33 9.74 28.21
N SER A 100 14.74 8.58 28.51
CA SER A 100 13.94 8.34 29.71
C SER A 100 14.18 6.92 30.24
N GLU A 101 14.92 6.80 31.36
CA GLU A 101 15.39 5.51 31.94
C GLU A 101 16.05 4.54 30.91
N GLY A 102 16.59 5.11 29.84
CA GLY A 102 17.08 4.45 28.64
C GLY A 102 17.06 5.45 27.48
N THR A 103 17.82 5.21 26.41
CA THR A 103 17.75 6.04 25.20
C THR A 103 16.98 5.24 24.16
N SER A 104 15.92 5.82 23.61
CA SER A 104 15.08 5.20 22.59
C SER A 104 15.02 6.05 21.33
N LEU A 105 14.96 5.40 20.17
CA LEU A 105 14.64 6.04 18.91
C LEU A 105 13.14 5.88 18.67
N VAL A 106 12.47 6.99 18.35
CA VAL A 106 11.01 7.06 18.23
C VAL A 106 10.66 7.60 16.85
N LEU A 107 10.03 6.76 16.02
CA LEU A 107 9.48 7.14 14.73
C LEU A 107 7.97 7.29 14.86
N THR A 108 7.46 8.49 14.59
CA THR A 108 6.03 8.78 14.52
C THR A 108 5.63 8.95 13.06
N TYR A 109 4.54 8.31 12.66
CA TYR A 109 3.98 8.40 11.30
C TYR A 109 2.46 8.21 11.38
N ASP A 110 1.74 8.67 10.35
CA ASP A 110 0.31 8.40 10.23
C ASP A 110 0.09 7.26 9.23
N GLU A 111 -0.74 6.31 9.62
CA GLU A 111 -1.21 5.20 8.79
C GLU A 111 -2.62 5.53 8.27
N ASP A 112 -2.83 5.43 6.96
CA ASP A 112 -4.16 5.58 6.37
C ASP A 112 -4.94 4.27 6.49
N THR A 113 -5.84 4.21 7.46
CA THR A 113 -6.67 3.04 7.76
C THR A 113 -7.78 2.79 6.73
N THR A 114 -7.89 3.64 5.72
CA THR A 114 -8.83 3.47 4.59
C THR A 114 -8.21 2.70 3.42
N LEU A 115 -6.89 2.49 3.43
CA LEU A 115 -6.18 1.71 2.44
C LEU A 115 -6.04 0.27 2.94
N ASP A 116 -6.59 -0.70 2.19
CA ASP A 116 -6.53 -2.13 2.48
C ASP A 116 -5.52 -2.90 1.60
N ASP A 117 -4.86 -2.19 0.69
CA ASP A 117 -3.88 -2.73 -0.26
C ASP A 117 -2.42 -2.33 0.06
N ILE A 118 -2.14 -1.84 1.28
CA ILE A 118 -0.79 -1.55 1.76
C ILE A 118 -0.55 -1.97 3.22
N ASP A 119 0.71 -2.32 3.52
CA ASP A 119 1.23 -2.59 4.86
C ASP A 119 2.37 -1.61 5.21
N TYR A 120 2.31 -1.06 6.43
CA TYR A 120 3.38 -0.23 7.01
C TYR A 120 4.25 -1.06 7.94
N ILE A 121 5.49 -1.32 7.53
CA ILE A 121 6.42 -2.18 8.27
C ILE A 121 7.59 -1.37 8.78
N VAL A 122 7.66 -1.17 10.09
CA VAL A 122 8.82 -0.55 10.73
C VAL A 122 9.88 -1.59 11.04
N GLU A 123 11.11 -1.29 10.64
CA GLU A 123 12.26 -2.18 10.79
C GLU A 123 13.44 -1.42 11.40
N THR A 124 14.24 -2.12 12.19
CA THR A 124 15.51 -1.63 12.73
C THR A 124 16.69 -2.42 12.19
N SER A 125 17.86 -1.80 12.18
CA SER A 125 19.12 -2.43 11.80
C SER A 125 20.27 -1.88 12.66
N PRO A 126 21.29 -2.70 12.99
CA PRO A 126 22.51 -2.22 13.63
C PRO A 126 23.57 -1.70 12.64
N SER A 127 23.42 -1.91 11.33
CA SER A 127 24.52 -1.70 10.36
C SER A 127 24.13 -1.23 8.96
N LEU A 128 22.84 -1.02 8.68
CA LEU A 128 22.27 -0.74 7.35
C LEU A 128 22.48 -1.86 6.30
N SER A 129 23.09 -2.99 6.67
CA SER A 129 23.22 -4.12 5.73
C SER A 129 21.84 -4.66 5.31
N PRO A 130 21.59 -4.96 4.03
CA PRO A 130 20.28 -5.41 3.56
C PRO A 130 19.68 -6.58 4.36
N ALA A 131 20.50 -7.54 4.79
CA ALA A 131 20.05 -8.72 5.55
C ALA A 131 19.88 -8.47 7.05
N SER A 132 20.21 -7.27 7.54
CA SER A 132 20.20 -6.93 8.98
C SER A 132 18.93 -6.22 9.44
N TRP A 133 18.04 -5.88 8.51
CA TRP A 133 16.75 -5.26 8.83
C TRP A 133 15.79 -6.28 9.43
N THR A 134 15.14 -5.89 10.53
CA THR A 134 14.16 -6.74 11.23
C THR A 134 13.17 -5.87 12.01
N SER A 135 11.94 -6.34 12.19
CA SER A 135 10.96 -5.71 13.09
C SER A 135 11.11 -6.17 14.55
N VAL A 136 12.01 -7.12 14.84
CA VAL A 136 12.23 -7.61 16.20
C VAL A 136 12.74 -6.48 17.10
N GLY A 137 12.05 -6.27 18.23
CA GLY A 137 12.39 -5.24 19.21
C GLY A 137 11.73 -3.89 18.93
N VAL A 138 11.08 -3.70 17.78
CA VAL A 138 10.26 -2.51 17.52
C VAL A 138 8.92 -2.67 18.24
N THR A 139 8.57 -1.70 19.09
CA THR A 139 7.25 -1.62 19.74
C THR A 139 6.42 -0.57 19.03
N ILE A 140 5.22 -0.91 18.56
CA ILE A 140 4.31 0.02 17.89
C ILE A 140 3.12 0.29 18.81
N ASN A 141 2.87 1.56 19.08
CA ASN A 141 1.66 2.03 19.74
C ASN A 141 0.76 2.76 18.73
N SER A 142 -0.53 2.47 18.75
CA SER A 142 -1.53 3.18 17.97
C SER A 142 -2.16 4.32 18.77
N GLY A 143 -2.39 5.44 18.09
CA GLY A 143 -3.12 6.59 18.59
C GLY A 143 -4.63 6.46 18.38
N THR A 144 -5.30 7.59 18.16
CA THR A 144 -6.73 7.63 17.82
C THR A 144 -6.88 7.88 16.32
N ILE A 145 -7.81 7.17 15.68
CA ILE A 145 -8.16 7.40 14.28
C ILE A 145 -8.92 8.73 14.14
N THR A 146 -8.42 9.63 13.29
CA THR A 146 -9.07 10.90 12.93
C THR A 146 -9.12 11.02 11.42
N ASN A 147 -10.32 11.11 10.83
CA ASN A 147 -10.52 11.18 9.37
C ASN A 147 -9.82 10.06 8.58
N GLY A 148 -9.79 8.83 9.10
CA GLY A 148 -9.15 7.69 8.45
C GLY A 148 -7.66 7.56 8.73
N LEU A 149 -6.99 8.57 9.30
CA LEU A 149 -5.58 8.49 9.68
C LEU A 149 -5.41 8.05 11.13
N GLU A 150 -4.56 7.07 11.38
CA GLU A 150 -4.13 6.65 12.70
C GLU A 150 -2.66 7.01 12.95
N THR A 151 -2.39 7.90 13.89
CA THR A 151 -1.01 8.17 14.31
C THR A 151 -0.42 6.95 15.00
N LYS A 152 0.70 6.45 14.48
CA LYS A 152 1.49 5.37 15.05
C LYS A 152 2.80 5.92 15.63
N THR A 153 3.24 5.32 16.72
CA THR A 153 4.56 5.56 17.30
C THR A 153 5.32 4.25 17.42
N ALA A 154 6.38 4.12 16.63
CA ALA A 154 7.30 3.00 16.68
C ALA A 154 8.54 3.36 17.53
N THR A 155 8.81 2.55 18.55
CA THR A 155 9.90 2.76 19.50
C THR A 155 10.88 1.60 19.47
N ILE A 156 12.17 1.91 19.45
CA ILE A 156 13.26 0.94 19.59
C ILE A 156 14.27 1.44 20.62
N GLU A 157 14.54 0.60 21.61
CA GLU A 157 15.58 0.88 22.60
C GLU A 157 16.96 0.88 21.97
N MET A 158 17.74 1.91 22.29
CA MET A 158 19.12 2.03 21.87
C MET A 158 20.06 1.44 22.93
N SER A 159 21.02 0.67 22.43
CA SER A 159 22.18 0.23 23.20
C SER A 159 23.37 1.17 22.97
N ASP A 160 24.56 0.79 23.46
CA ASP A 160 25.84 1.42 23.13
C ASP A 160 26.28 1.24 21.65
N GLN A 161 25.59 0.38 20.90
CA GLN A 161 25.80 0.17 19.47
C GLN A 161 24.90 1.06 18.61
N ALA A 162 25.37 1.35 17.38
CA ALA A 162 24.56 2.03 16.37
C ALA A 162 23.22 1.32 16.13
N ARG A 163 22.20 2.14 15.87
CA ARG A 163 20.85 1.70 15.51
C ARG A 163 20.30 2.61 14.42
N PHE A 164 19.61 2.01 13.48
CA PHE A 164 18.91 2.64 12.38
C PHE A 164 17.46 2.17 12.43
N ILE A 165 16.55 3.00 11.94
CA ILE A 165 15.13 2.67 11.76
C ILE A 165 14.71 3.09 10.37
N ARG A 166 13.76 2.36 9.79
CA ARG A 166 13.06 2.74 8.57
C ARG A 166 11.61 2.31 8.66
N ILE A 167 10.78 2.94 7.86
CA ILE A 167 9.49 2.39 7.48
C ILE A 167 9.60 1.85 6.05
N ARG A 168 8.99 0.70 5.82
CA ARG A 168 8.88 0.05 4.52
C ARG A 168 7.41 -0.16 4.21
N ILE A 169 6.99 0.29 3.03
CA ILE A 169 5.64 0.08 2.51
C ILE A 169 5.67 -1.12 1.57
N ASN A 170 4.72 -2.04 1.70
CA ASN A 170 4.47 -3.07 0.69
C ASN A 170 3.03 -2.99 0.24
N ARG A 171 2.77 -3.40 -1.01
CA ARG A 171 1.43 -3.71 -1.46
C ARG A 171 0.95 -5.02 -0.81
N THR A 172 -0.32 -5.06 -0.44
CA THR A 172 -1.07 -6.25 -0.04
C THR A 172 -2.21 -6.50 -1.02
N ALA A 173 -2.68 -7.74 -1.08
CA ALA A 173 -3.97 -7.98 -1.72
C ALA A 173 -5.07 -7.54 -0.75
N PRO A 174 -6.11 -6.83 -1.23
CA PRO A 174 -7.27 -6.50 -0.41
C PRO A 174 -8.06 -7.75 0.05
#